data_AF-A0AA42FGQ8-F1
#
_entry.id   AF-A0AA42FGQ8-F1
#
_cell.length_a   1.000
_cell.length_b   1.000
_cell.length_c   1.000
_cell.angle_alpha   90.00
_cell.angle_beta   90.00
_cell.angle_gamma   90.00
#
_symmetry.space_group_name_H-M   'P 1'
#
loop_
_entity.id
_entity.type
_entity.pdbx_description
1 polymer ?
#
loop_
_entity_poly.entity_id
_entity_poly.type
_entity_poly.pdbx_seq_one_letter_code
_entity_poly.pdbx_strand_id
1 'polypeptide(L)' 'MKYNIEQIFPRHFFATAKEVGFDRTEMEKILIEFDEQMESVITKVREQLPTNFPKHIADSILSGLHHKAARLKKGWD' A
#
# COMPACT_ATOMS: atom_id res chain seq x y z
N MET A 1 17.52 11.90 -1.50
CA MET A 1 16.27 12.43 -2.10
C MET A 1 15.50 11.44 -2.97
N LYS A 2 16.08 10.39 -3.58
CA LYS A 2 15.40 9.60 -4.63
C LYS A 2 14.54 8.41 -4.17
N TYR A 3 14.40 8.13 -2.86
CA TYR A 3 13.69 6.94 -2.35
C TYR A 3 12.95 7.17 -1.03
N ASN A 4 12.47 8.39 -0.75
CA ASN A 4 11.84 8.70 0.55
C ASN A 4 10.59 7.83 0.81
N ILE A 5 9.87 7.45 -0.23
CA ILE A 5 8.75 6.50 -0.13
C ILE A 5 9.17 5.12 0.37
N GLU A 6 10.42 4.70 0.09
CA GLU A 6 10.97 3.46 0.63
C GLU A 6 11.30 3.54 2.11
N GLN A 7 11.26 4.74 2.70
CA GLN A 7 11.46 4.96 4.13
C GLN A 7 10.14 5.16 4.89
N ILE A 8 9.00 5.02 4.21
CA ILE A 8 7.68 5.07 4.86
C ILE A 8 7.33 3.68 5.40
N PHE A 9 6.77 3.67 6.61
CA PHE A 9 6.49 2.50 7.44
C PHE A 9 5.29 2.82 8.34
N PRO A 10 4.61 1.82 8.94
CA PRO A 10 3.41 2.02 9.76
C PRO A 10 3.53 3.13 10.82
N ARG A 11 4.68 3.19 11.52
CA ARG A 11 4.96 4.24 12.52
C ARG A 11 4.77 5.67 12.01
N HIS A 12 5.05 5.94 10.74
CA HIS A 12 4.90 7.28 10.17
C HIS A 12 3.43 7.66 9.98
N PHE A 13 2.60 6.70 9.60
CA PHE A 13 1.15 6.89 9.53
C PHE A 13 0.55 7.07 10.92
N PHE A 14 0.97 6.28 11.91
CA PHE A 14 0.53 6.46 13.29
C PHE A 14 0.99 7.80 13.90
N ALA A 15 2.21 8.24 13.62
CA ALA A 15 2.70 9.54 14.07
C ALA A 15 1.85 10.68 13.49
N THR A 16 1.54 10.61 12.20
CA THR A 16 0.68 11.59 11.53
C THR A 16 -0.74 11.55 12.10
N ALA A 17 -1.32 10.36 12.30
CA ALA A 17 -2.65 10.19 12.90
C ALA A 17 -2.71 10.85 14.28
N LYS A 18 -1.71 10.62 15.12
CA LYS A 18 -1.60 11.25 16.45
C LYS A 18 -1.53 12.77 16.35
N GLU A 19 -0.70 13.31 15.46
CA GLU A 19 -0.50 14.75 15.30
C GLU A 19 -1.78 15.49 14.86
N VAL A 20 -2.59 14.84 14.02
CA VAL A 20 -3.85 15.42 13.51
C VAL A 20 -5.07 15.02 14.32
N GLY A 21 -4.90 14.29 15.42
CA GLY A 21 -6.01 13.82 16.28
C GLY A 21 -6.89 12.74 15.63
N PHE A 22 -6.38 12.01 14.65
CA PHE A 22 -7.06 10.87 14.03
C PHE A 22 -6.93 9.61 14.90
N ASP A 23 -8.00 8.82 14.97
CA ASP A 23 -8.06 7.65 15.83
C ASP A 23 -7.02 6.58 15.43
N ARG A 24 -6.33 6.02 16.44
CA ARG A 24 -5.27 5.04 16.20
C ARG A 24 -5.83 3.72 15.67
N THR A 25 -6.97 3.27 16.21
CA THR A 25 -7.60 2.01 15.82
C THR A 25 -8.18 2.11 14.41
N GLU A 26 -8.74 3.27 14.03
CA GLU A 26 -9.14 3.52 12.64
C GLU A 26 -7.94 3.54 11.69
N MET A 27 -6.80 4.12 12.08
CA MET A 27 -5.58 4.07 11.26
C MET A 27 -5.10 2.63 11.09
N GLU A 28 -5.13 1.83 12.15
CA GLU A 28 -4.76 0.41 12.10
C GLU A 28 -5.67 -0.36 11.14
N LYS A 29 -6.99 -0.15 11.18
CA LYS A 29 -7.94 -0.76 10.24
C LYS A 29 -7.60 -0.42 8.79
N ILE A 30 -7.29 0.84 8.49
CA ILE A 30 -6.87 1.25 7.14
C ILE A 30 -5.62 0.47 6.71
N LEU A 31 -4.60 0.39 7.57
CA LEU A 31 -3.35 -0.31 7.23
C LEU A 31 -3.55 -1.82 7.03
N ILE A 32 -4.42 -2.46 7.83
CA ILE A 32 -4.84 -3.86 7.67
C ILE A 32 -5.53 -4.05 6.32
N GLU A 33 -6.50 -3.21 6.00
CA GLU A 33 -7.30 -3.32 4.78
C GLU A 33 -6.43 -3.28 3.52
N PHE A 34 -5.42 -2.40 3.50
CA PHE A 34 -4.48 -2.34 2.39
C PHE A 34 -3.69 -3.65 2.20
N ASP A 35 -3.29 -4.33 3.27
CA ASP A 35 -2.58 -5.62 3.17
C ASP A 35 -3.52 -6.73 2.68
N GLU A 36 -4.72 -6.82 3.29
CA GLU A 36 -5.67 -7.90 3.03
C GLU A 36 -6.29 -7.82 1.62
N GLN A 37 -6.56 -6.61 1.12
CA GLN A 37 -7.24 -6.44 -0.17
C GLN A 37 -6.29 -6.36 -1.37
N MET A 38 -4.98 -6.18 -1.17
CA MET A 38 -4.07 -5.83 -2.26
C MET A 38 -4.04 -6.86 -3.39
N GLU A 39 -3.98 -8.14 -3.05
CA GLU A 39 -3.95 -9.23 -4.03
C GLU A 39 -5.22 -9.26 -4.90
N SER A 40 -6.38 -9.06 -4.27
CA SER A 40 -7.66 -9.00 -4.99
C SER A 40 -7.72 -7.81 -5.93
N VAL A 41 -7.25 -6.64 -5.47
CA VAL A 41 -7.21 -5.42 -6.29
C VAL A 41 -6.28 -5.60 -7.49
N ILE A 42 -5.09 -6.16 -7.29
CA ILE A 42 -4.13 -6.41 -8.38
C ILE A 42 -4.74 -7.32 -9.44
N THR A 43 -5.43 -8.38 -9.03
CA THR A 43 -6.11 -9.32 -9.94
C THR A 43 -7.18 -8.61 -10.75
N LYS A 44 -8.10 -7.91 -10.06
CA LYS A 44 -9.21 -7.19 -10.70
C LYS A 44 -8.72 -6.13 -11.69
N VAL A 45 -7.68 -5.37 -11.32
CA VAL A 45 -7.11 -4.35 -12.22
C VAL A 45 -6.51 -5.00 -13.45
N ARG A 46 -5.77 -6.11 -13.31
CA ARG A 46 -5.20 -6.83 -14.47
C ARG A 46 -6.28 -7.29 -15.45
N GLU A 47 -7.40 -7.80 -14.94
CA GLU A 47 -8.53 -8.26 -15.76
C GLU A 47 -9.23 -7.11 -16.52
N GLN A 48 -9.16 -5.89 -16.00
CA GLN A 48 -9.77 -4.71 -16.61
C GLN A 48 -8.85 -3.98 -17.60
N LEU A 49 -7.58 -4.36 -17.70
CA LEU A 49 -6.66 -3.73 -18.64
C LEU A 49 -7.00 -4.14 -20.08
N PRO A 50 -6.98 -3.19 -21.04
CA PRO A 50 -7.08 -3.51 -22.46
C PRO A 50 -6.02 -4.52 -22.90
N THR A 51 -6.34 -5.38 -23.88
CA THR A 51 -5.40 -6.39 -24.40
C THR A 51 -4.11 -5.79 -24.96
N ASN A 52 -4.16 -4.55 -25.44
CA ASN A 52 -3.00 -3.81 -25.96
C ASN A 52 -2.26 -2.97 -24.91
N PHE A 53 -2.63 -3.07 -23.63
CA PHE A 53 -1.97 -2.32 -22.57
C PHE A 53 -0.53 -2.81 -22.36
N PRO A 54 0.47 -1.91 -22.23
CA PRO A 54 1.85 -2.32 -22.05
C PRO A 54 2.08 -3.11 -20.75
N LYS A 55 2.38 -4.40 -20.88
CA LYS A 55 2.60 -5.31 -19.73
C LYS A 55 3.64 -4.80 -18.73
N HIS A 56 4.75 -4.24 -19.22
CA HIS A 56 5.83 -3.75 -18.37
C HIS A 56 5.41 -2.59 -17.46
N ILE A 57 4.45 -1.75 -17.89
CA ILE A 57 3.91 -0.66 -17.08
C ILE A 57 3.02 -1.22 -15.97
N ALA A 58 2.10 -2.12 -16.35
CA ALA A 58 1.20 -2.78 -15.38
C ALA A 58 2.01 -3.53 -14.33
N ASP A 59 3.01 -4.31 -14.74
CA ASP A 59 3.83 -5.07 -13.82
C ASP A 59 4.64 -4.16 -12.88
N SER A 60 5.23 -3.08 -13.39
CA SER A 60 6.02 -2.14 -12.57
C SER A 60 5.16 -1.48 -11.48
N ILE A 61 3.95 -1.05 -11.82
CA ILE A 61 3.05 -0.38 -10.89
C ILE A 61 2.47 -1.39 -9.89
N LEU A 62 1.88 -2.48 -10.38
CA LEU A 62 1.18 -3.45 -9.52
C LEU A 62 2.15 -4.19 -8.60
N SER A 63 3.35 -4.53 -9.09
CA SER A 63 4.40 -5.09 -8.23
C SER A 63 4.86 -4.07 -7.18
N GLY A 64 5.07 -2.81 -7.56
CA GLY A 64 5.42 -1.75 -6.62
C GLY A 64 4.37 -1.55 -5.53
N LEU A 65 3.09 -1.62 -5.90
CA LEU A 65 1.97 -1.50 -4.97
C LEU A 65 1.91 -2.69 -3.99
N HIS A 66 2.03 -3.93 -4.51
CA HIS A 66 2.11 -5.14 -3.68
C HIS A 66 3.22 -5.05 -2.64
N HIS A 67 4.44 -4.71 -3.06
CA HIS A 67 5.58 -4.61 -2.17
C HIS A 67 5.40 -3.57 -1.06
N LYS A 68 4.68 -2.47 -1.33
CA LYS A 68 4.41 -1.43 -0.34
C LYS A 68 3.32 -1.85 0.64
N ALA A 69 2.25 -2.48 0.18
CA ALA A 69 1.19 -3.00 1.05
C ALA A 69 1.73 -4.02 2.06
N ALA A 70 2.55 -4.97 1.60
CA ALA A 70 3.17 -6.00 2.45
C ALA A 70 4.08 -5.43 3.56
N ARG A 71 4.48 -4.16 3.48
CA ARG A 71 5.27 -3.47 4.50
C ARG A 71 4.42 -2.77 5.55
N LEU A 72 3.11 -2.63 5.32
CA LEU A 72 2.19 -1.97 6.25
C LEU A 72 1.84 -2.84 7.46
N LYS A 73 2.06 -4.15 7.39
CA LYS A 73 1.86 -5.10 8.50
C LYS A 73 3.11 -5.38 9.35
N LYS A 74 4.30 -5.00 8.87
CA LYS A 74 5.57 -5.31 9.54
C LYS A 74 5.91 -4.26 10.60
N GLY A 75 6.25 -4.72 11.81
CA GLY A 75 6.78 -3.88 12.89
C GLY A 75 5.69 -3.05 13.60
N TRP A 76 4.58 -3.70 13.96
CA TRP A 76 3.59 -3.12 14.88
C TRP A 76 3.94 -3.32 16.36
N ASP A 77 4.95 -4.15 16.63
CA ASP A 77 5.56 -4.36 17.95
C ASP A 77 6.35 -3.12 18.42
#